data_AF-A0A7S4FZP7-F1
#
_entry.id   AF-A0A7S4FZP7-F1
#
_cell.length_a   1.000
_cell.length_b   1.000
_cell.length_c   1.000
_cell.angle_alpha   90.00
_cell.angle_beta   90.00
_cell.angle_gamma   90.00
#
_symmetry.space_group_name_H-M   'P 1'
#
loop_
_entity.id
_entity.type
_entity.pdbx_description
1 polymer ?
#
loop_
_entity_poly.entity_id
_entity_poly.type
_entity_poly.pdbx_seq_one_letter_code
_entity_poly.pdbx_strand_id
1 'polypeptide(L)'
;TELASRVRGYFQHRYPRQKAFDDEVVLSLLSHSLQIEVQLELYLDFLWSDVPALRTAPEPLLRSICQILTRAYHVPGDIVMAKGDLAKYMHITQEGELAVYDSQGRYVRSIC
;
A
#
# COMPACT_ATOMS: atom_id res chain seq x y z
N THR A 1 -16.03 -12.93 19.15
CA THR A 1 -16.44 -11.56 18.81
C THR A 1 -16.06 -11.27 17.36
N GLU A 2 -16.80 -10.41 16.68
CA GLU A 2 -16.52 -10.00 15.29
C GLU A 2 -15.09 -9.47 15.10
N LEU A 3 -14.62 -8.64 16.05
CA LEU A 3 -13.26 -8.11 16.06
C LEU A 3 -12.20 -9.22 16.05
N ALA A 4 -12.35 -10.27 16.85
CA ALA A 4 -11.41 -11.37 16.88
C ALA A 4 -11.34 -12.13 15.55
N SER A 5 -12.46 -12.19 14.81
CA SER A 5 -12.50 -12.78 13.46
C SER A 5 -11.76 -11.91 12.45
N ARG A 6 -11.97 -10.59 12.49
CA ARG A 6 -11.25 -9.62 11.64
C ARG A 6 -9.74 -9.63 11.88
N VAL A 7 -9.32 -9.59 13.14
CA VAL A 7 -7.91 -9.69 13.53
C VAL A 7 -7.29 -10.99 13.04
N ARG A 8 -8.00 -12.12 13.16
CA ARG A 8 -7.52 -13.41 12.64
C ARG A 8 -7.39 -13.42 11.12
N GLY A 9 -8.40 -12.89 10.42
CA GLY A 9 -8.39 -12.75 8.96
C GLY A 9 -7.22 -11.89 8.48
N TYR A 10 -6.94 -10.78 9.17
CA TYR A 10 -5.77 -9.91 8.92
C TYR A 10 -4.46 -10.71 8.94
N PHE A 11 -4.16 -11.42 10.03
CA PHE A 11 -2.91 -12.16 10.12
C PHE A 11 -2.86 -13.37 9.17
N GLN A 12 -3.98 -14.03 8.89
CA GLN A 12 -4.03 -15.12 7.89
C GLN A 12 -3.74 -14.62 6.47
N HIS A 13 -4.29 -13.46 6.10
CA HIS A 13 -4.06 -12.84 4.79
C HIS A 13 -2.63 -12.26 4.68
N ARG A 14 -2.14 -11.63 5.76
CA ARG A 14 -0.80 -11.02 5.81
C ARG A 14 0.33 -12.06 5.85
N TYR A 15 0.09 -13.24 6.44
CA TYR A 15 1.10 -14.29 6.65
C TYR A 15 0.61 -15.70 6.26
N PRO A 16 0.23 -15.95 5.00
CA PRO A 16 -0.40 -17.20 4.59
C PRO A 16 0.50 -18.44 4.76
N ARG A 17 1.81 -18.28 4.95
CA ARG A 17 2.78 -19.38 5.15
C ARG A 17 3.62 -19.31 6.44
N GLN A 18 3.25 -18.50 7.44
CA GLN A 18 4.00 -18.27 8.71
C GLN A 18 5.47 -17.81 8.57
N LYS A 19 6.00 -17.68 7.34
CA LYS A 19 7.37 -17.24 7.01
C LYS A 19 7.36 -15.99 6.14
N ALA A 20 6.59 -14.96 6.50
CA ALA A 20 6.84 -13.64 5.92
C ALA A 20 7.59 -12.86 7.00
N PHE A 21 8.86 -12.57 6.74
CA PHE A 21 9.51 -11.53 7.50
C PHE A 21 8.77 -10.22 7.23
N ASP A 22 8.69 -9.35 8.22
CA ASP A 22 8.17 -8.02 7.99
C ASP A 22 9.18 -7.27 7.12
N ASP A 23 8.79 -6.82 5.93
CA ASP A 23 9.70 -6.17 4.98
C ASP A 23 10.40 -4.97 5.65
N GLU A 24 9.68 -4.25 6.52
CA GLU A 24 10.26 -3.15 7.32
C GLU A 24 11.36 -3.64 8.27
N VAL A 25 11.17 -4.80 8.91
CA VAL A 25 12.18 -5.40 9.80
C VAL A 25 13.38 -5.87 8.98
N VAL A 26 13.18 -6.52 7.83
CA VAL A 26 14.30 -6.97 6.98
C VAL A 26 15.09 -5.78 6.44
N LEU A 27 14.39 -4.75 5.94
CA LEU A 27 15.01 -3.53 5.45
C LEU A 27 15.79 -2.83 6.57
N SER A 28 15.25 -2.79 7.80
CA SER A 28 15.94 -2.17 8.94
C SER A 28 17.28 -2.83 9.31
N LEU A 29 17.53 -4.08 8.91
CA LEU A 29 18.80 -4.77 9.12
C LEU A 29 19.88 -4.38 8.11
N LEU A 30 19.50 -3.73 7.00
CA LEU A 30 20.40 -3.29 5.94
C LEU A 30 20.97 -1.90 6.26
N SER A 31 22.13 -1.58 5.68
CA SER A 31 22.66 -0.21 5.72
C SER A 31 21.73 0.75 4.97
N HIS A 32 21.74 2.03 5.33
CA HIS A 32 20.84 3.03 4.73
C HIS A 32 20.97 3.09 3.19
N SER A 33 22.18 2.97 2.65
CA SER A 33 22.41 2.92 1.20
C SER A 33 21.74 1.71 0.55
N LEU A 34 21.84 0.52 1.17
CA LEU A 34 21.20 -0.69 0.66
C LEU A 34 19.67 -0.63 0.78
N GLN A 35 19.13 -0.01 1.83
CA GLN A 35 17.68 0.21 1.96
C GLN A 35 17.14 1.03 0.79
N ILE A 36 17.85 2.11 0.43
CA ILE A 36 17.47 2.96 -0.71
C ILE A 36 17.53 2.17 -2.01
N GLU A 37 18.61 1.43 -2.26
CA GLU A 37 18.75 0.63 -3.49
C GLU A 37 17.64 -0.41 -3.62
N VAL A 38 17.31 -1.15 -2.55
CA VAL A 38 16.23 -2.13 -2.56
C VAL A 38 14.86 -1.46 -2.79
N GLN A 39 14.58 -0.33 -2.14
CA GLN A 39 13.31 0.38 -2.35
C GLN A 39 13.17 0.88 -3.78
N LEU A 40 14.25 1.38 -4.38
CA LEU A 40 14.25 1.81 -5.78
C LEU A 40 13.98 0.63 -6.72
N GLU A 41 14.67 -0.49 -6.53
CA GLU A 41 14.47 -1.68 -7.36
C GLU A 41 13.04 -2.23 -7.27
N LEU A 42 12.42 -2.14 -6.10
CA LEU A 42 11.06 -2.65 -5.87
C LEU A 42 9.95 -1.76 -6.44
N TYR A 43 10.12 -0.43 -6.40
CA TYR A 43 9.02 0.51 -6.63
C TYR A 43 9.19 1.42 -7.85
N LEU A 44 10.40 1.60 -8.38
CA LEU A 44 10.63 2.57 -9.45
C LEU A 44 9.85 2.20 -10.72
N ASP A 45 9.94 0.94 -11.14
CA ASP A 45 9.23 0.44 -12.33
C ASP A 45 7.72 0.48 -12.14
N PHE A 46 7.23 0.09 -10.95
CA PHE A 46 5.81 0.15 -10.60
C PHE A 46 5.25 1.57 -10.66
N LEU A 47 5.94 2.55 -10.04
CA LEU A 47 5.51 3.95 -10.06
C LEU A 47 5.49 4.50 -11.48
N TRP A 48 6.42 4.09 -12.32
CA TRP A 48 6.47 4.52 -13.71
C TRP A 48 5.40 3.83 -14.56
N SER A 49 5.19 2.51 -14.46
CA SER A 49 4.23 1.80 -15.32
C SER A 49 2.78 1.97 -14.87
N ASP A 50 2.50 1.83 -13.58
CA ASP A 50 1.16 1.57 -13.07
C ASP A 50 0.47 2.81 -12.52
N VAL A 51 1.20 3.91 -12.37
CA VAL A 51 0.65 5.21 -11.95
C VAL A 51 0.68 6.19 -13.12
N PRO A 52 -0.42 6.32 -13.92
CA PRO A 52 -0.43 7.17 -15.10
C PRO A 52 -0.04 8.62 -14.83
N ALA A 53 -0.34 9.15 -13.65
CA ALA A 53 0.01 10.50 -13.23
C ALA A 53 1.53 10.73 -13.07
N LEU A 54 2.33 9.66 -12.94
CA LEU A 54 3.77 9.71 -12.71
C LEU A 54 4.62 9.29 -13.93
N ARG A 55 4.00 8.81 -15.02
CA ARG A 55 4.71 8.36 -16.25
C ARG A 55 5.63 9.41 -16.88
N THR A 56 5.26 10.68 -16.77
CA THR A 56 6.04 11.80 -17.31
C THR A 56 6.89 12.49 -16.25
N ALA A 57 6.94 11.96 -15.02
CA ALA A 57 7.76 12.52 -13.96
C ALA A 57 9.25 12.26 -14.23
N PRO A 58 10.13 13.22 -13.91
CA PRO A 58 11.56 13.01 -14.03
C PRO A 58 12.04 11.97 -13.01
N GLU A 59 13.02 11.15 -13.40
CA GLU A 59 13.54 10.07 -12.56
C GLU A 59 13.96 10.50 -11.14
N PRO A 60 14.61 11.67 -10.91
CA PRO A 60 14.92 12.11 -9.56
C PRO A 60 13.69 12.29 -8.65
N LEU A 61 12.53 12.68 -9.20
CA LEU A 61 11.29 12.78 -8.46
C LEU A 61 10.74 11.40 -8.11
N LEU A 62 10.74 10.46 -9.07
CA LEU A 62 10.32 9.08 -8.83
C LEU A 62 11.19 8.42 -7.74
N ARG A 63 12.51 8.63 -7.79
CA ARG A 63 13.45 8.17 -6.75
C ARG A 63 13.11 8.73 -5.38
N SER A 64 12.82 10.03 -5.30
CA SER A 64 12.42 10.69 -4.05
C SER A 64 11.09 10.15 -3.51
N ILE A 65 10.13 9.83 -4.40
CA ILE A 65 8.86 9.21 -4.02
C ILE A 65 9.08 7.79 -3.48
N CYS A 66 9.92 6.97 -4.15
CA CYS A 66 10.23 5.61 -3.70
C CYS A 66 10.77 5.58 -2.26
N GLN A 67 11.56 6.59 -1.87
CA GLN A 67 12.15 6.68 -0.52
C GLN A 67 11.13 6.98 0.59
N ILE A 68 10.01 7.61 0.26
CA ILE A 68 8.96 7.95 1.24
C ILE A 68 7.74 7.02 1.12
N LEU A 69 7.77 6.06 0.20
CA LEU A 69 6.68 5.13 -0.05
C LEU A 69 6.63 4.10 1.08
N THR A 70 5.46 3.98 1.71
CA THR A 70 5.22 3.03 2.80
C THR A 70 4.15 2.04 2.37
N ARG A 71 4.38 0.75 2.63
CA ARG A 71 3.43 -0.31 2.29
C ARG A 71 2.35 -0.40 3.36
N ALA A 72 1.09 -0.41 2.94
CA ALA A 72 -0.05 -0.64 3.82
C ALA A 72 -0.79 -1.92 3.42
N TYR A 73 -1.22 -2.70 4.40
CA TYR A 73 -2.00 -3.93 4.19
C TYR A 73 -3.40 -3.76 4.77
N HIS A 74 -4.39 -4.06 3.95
CA HIS A 74 -5.80 -4.02 4.33
C HIS A 74 -6.44 -5.36 4.00
N VAL A 75 -7.42 -5.78 4.81
CA VAL A 75 -8.23 -6.97 4.50
C VAL A 75 -9.62 -6.60 4.00
N PRO A 76 -10.32 -7.53 3.31
CA PRO A 76 -11.69 -7.30 2.88
C PRO A 76 -12.57 -6.80 4.04
N GLY A 77 -13.24 -5.66 3.82
CA GLY A 77 -14.09 -4.99 4.81
C GLY A 77 -13.39 -3.91 5.64
N ASP A 78 -12.08 -3.73 5.52
CA ASP A 78 -11.42 -2.56 6.12
C ASP A 78 -11.76 -1.28 5.35
N ILE A 79 -12.01 -0.20 6.09
CA ILE A 79 -12.24 1.13 5.53
C ILE A 79 -10.88 1.83 5.43
N VAL A 80 -10.39 2.04 4.21
CA VAL A 80 -9.11 2.73 3.95
C VAL A 80 -9.24 4.23 4.17
N MET A 81 -10.37 4.82 3.76
CA MET A 81 -10.67 6.24 3.93
C MET A 81 -12.18 6.45 4.09
N ALA A 82 -12.58 7.32 5.01
CA ALA A 82 -13.97 7.69 5.24
C ALA A 82 -14.27 9.14 4.81
N LYS A 83 -15.54 9.41 4.51
CA LYS A 83 -15.99 10.77 4.20
C LYS A 83 -15.78 11.67 5.42
N GLY A 84 -15.05 12.77 5.22
CA GLY A 84 -14.72 13.73 6.29
C GLY A 84 -13.31 13.58 6.83
N ASP A 85 -12.59 12.52 6.44
CA ASP A 85 -11.17 12.38 6.76
C ASP A 85 -10.34 13.44 6.02
N LEU A 86 -9.34 13.98 6.71
CA LEU A 86 -8.36 14.84 6.08
C LEU A 86 -7.42 13.99 5.21
N ALA A 87 -7.50 14.14 3.90
CA ALA A 87 -6.66 13.42 2.95
C ALA A 87 -5.20 13.92 3.01
N LYS A 88 -4.42 13.38 3.95
CA LYS A 88 -2.99 13.69 4.13
C LYS A 88 -2.06 12.83 3.27
N TYR A 89 -2.56 11.69 2.80
CA TYR A 89 -1.77 10.69 2.10
C TYR A 89 -2.39 10.36 0.74
N MET A 90 -1.53 10.04 -0.21
CA MET A 90 -1.92 9.42 -1.47
C MET A 90 -1.77 7.91 -1.32
N HIS A 91 -2.83 7.17 -1.63
CA HIS A 91 -2.79 5.71 -1.67
C HIS A 91 -2.71 5.25 -3.13
N ILE A 92 -1.83 4.30 -3.40
CA ILE A 92 -1.67 3.65 -4.70
C ILE A 92 -1.94 2.16 -4.46
N THR A 93 -2.90 1.60 -5.19
CA THR A 93 -3.21 0.17 -5.12
C THR A 93 -2.21 -0.59 -5.97
N GLN A 94 -1.35 -1.39 -5.34
CA GLN A 94 -0.45 -2.29 -6.05
C GLN A 94 -1.11 -3.65 -6.32
N GLU A 95 -1.86 -4.17 -5.34
CA GLU A 95 -2.58 -5.43 -5.44
C GLU A 95 -3.95 -5.31 -4.77
N GLY A 96 -4.95 -5.97 -5.36
CA GLY A 96 -6.32 -5.98 -4.87
C GLY A 96 -7.20 -4.92 -5.51
N GLU A 97 -8.35 -4.70 -4.88
CA GLU A 97 -9.42 -3.87 -5.44
C GLU A 97 -10.14 -3.13 -4.31
N LEU A 98 -10.36 -1.83 -4.48
CA LEU A 98 -11.02 -0.97 -3.51
C LEU A 98 -12.43 -0.59 -3.97
N ALA A 99 -13.44 -0.94 -3.18
CA ALA A 99 -14.81 -0.54 -3.42
C ALA A 99 -15.10 0.85 -2.82
N VAL A 100 -15.68 1.74 -3.63
CA VAL A 100 -16.10 3.08 -3.22
C VAL A 100 -17.60 3.07 -2.97
N TYR A 101 -18.00 3.60 -1.82
CA TYR A 101 -19.39 3.73 -1.41
C TYR A 101 -19.78 5.20 -1.25
N ASP A 102 -21.05 5.51 -1.51
CA ASP A 102 -21.61 6.83 -1.23
C ASP A 102 -21.92 7.00 0.27
N SER A 103 -22.39 8.19 0.66
CA SER A 103 -22.74 8.48 2.06
C SER A 103 -23.94 7.69 2.58
N GLN A 104 -24.66 6.97 1.72
CA GLN A 104 -25.78 6.08 2.09
C GLN A 104 -25.34 4.61 2.14
N GLY A 105 -24.05 4.32 1.97
CA GLY A 105 -23.50 2.96 1.96
C GLY A 105 -23.78 2.19 0.66
N ARG A 106 -24.18 2.88 -0.42
CA ARG A 106 -24.41 2.23 -1.72
C ARG A 106 -23.11 2.17 -2.50
N TYR A 107 -22.84 1.01 -3.09
CA TYR A 107 -21.70 0.83 -3.98
C TYR A 107 -21.79 1.78 -5.18
N VAL A 108 -20.70 2.50 -5.44
CA VAL A 108 -20.59 3.46 -6.54
C VAL A 108 -19.73 2.87 -7.66
N ARG A 109 -18.51 2.48 -7.30
CA ARG A 109 -17.52 1.95 -8.25
C ARG A 109 -16.41 1.23 -7.53
N SER A 110 -15.56 0.61 -8.32
CA SER A 110 -14.33 0.01 -7.87
C SER A 110 -13.10 0.77 -8.40
N ILE A 111 -11.98 0.67 -7.69
CA ILE A 111 -10.68 1.25 -8.04
C ILE A 111 -9.63 0.13 -7.94
N CYS A 112 -8.89 -0.07 -9.02
CA CYS A 112 -7.66 -0.85 -9.08
C CYS A 112 -6.49 0.05 -9.44
#